data_AF-A0A9D6RS16-F1
#
_entry.id   AF-A0A9D6RS16-F1
#
_cell.length_a   1.000
_cell.length_b   1.000
_cell.length_c   1.000
_cell.angle_alpha   90.00
_cell.angle_beta   90.00
_cell.angle_gamma   90.00
#
_symmetry.space_group_name_H-M   'P 1'
#
loop_
_entity.id
_entity.type
_entity.pdbx_description
1 polymer ?
#
loop_
_entity_poly.entity_id
_entity_poly.type
_entity_poly.pdbx_seq_one_letter_code
_entity_poly.pdbx_strand_id
1 'polypeptide(L)'
;MKLTQLLIQAGILAAAAPEGAPAVEPAAEAKAPVTRRVTLEELRGRAREARQESLQGDLGLQTSPEEVYRQSGIEEPQHGFRLDRLGELLREKGIGNPEAARAELVMVLAENKVPLETLLDDAQRRDSALDSYEERLVQRVKDWRSGFQQQVQALRRQAAELMEEAERLEQSATRVDKQLEDWRSRKRAAEDELERLGQLLMEPTR
;
A
#
# COMPACT_ATOMS: atom_id res chain seq x y z
N MET A 1 -38.22 -6.60 -9.34
CA MET A 1 -37.44 -5.35 -9.21
C MET A 1 -36.38 -5.36 -10.31
N LYS A 2 -36.33 -4.30 -11.13
CA LYS A 2 -35.65 -4.33 -12.44
C LYS A 2 -34.15 -4.01 -12.26
N LEU A 3 -33.30 -4.87 -12.82
CA LEU A 3 -31.81 -4.82 -12.84
C LEU A 3 -31.21 -3.43 -13.10
N THR A 4 -31.96 -2.59 -13.81
CA THR A 4 -31.62 -1.21 -14.15
C THR A 4 -31.39 -0.32 -12.91
N GLN A 5 -32.06 -0.58 -11.80
CA GLN A 5 -32.00 0.29 -10.61
C GLN A 5 -30.76 0.02 -9.74
N LEU A 6 -30.24 -1.21 -9.75
CA LEU A 6 -29.00 -1.59 -9.06
C LEU A 6 -27.75 -1.04 -9.75
N LEU A 7 -27.80 -0.89 -11.08
CA LEU A 7 -26.66 -0.39 -11.86
C LEU A 7 -26.47 1.14 -11.76
N ILE A 8 -27.53 1.87 -11.45
CA ILE A 8 -27.47 3.33 -11.22
C ILE A 8 -26.89 3.63 -9.83
N GLN A 9 -27.21 2.84 -8.81
CA GLN A 9 -26.72 3.04 -7.44
C GLN A 9 -25.23 2.67 -7.28
N ALA A 10 -24.71 1.80 -8.15
CA ALA A 10 -23.29 1.46 -8.25
C ALA A 10 -22.46 2.43 -9.11
N GLY A 11 -23.05 3.50 -9.66
CA GLY A 11 -22.35 4.49 -10.48
C GLY A 11 -21.95 4.02 -11.88
N ILE A 12 -22.49 2.89 -12.35
CA ILE A 12 -22.11 2.28 -13.64
C ILE A 12 -22.98 2.82 -14.79
N LEU A 13 -24.17 3.34 -14.51
CA LEU A 13 -25.05 3.99 -15.50
C LEU A 13 -25.46 5.38 -15.02
N ALA A 14 -25.06 6.41 -15.77
CA ALA A 14 -25.56 7.78 -15.59
C ALA A 14 -27.01 7.88 -16.08
N ALA A 15 -27.89 8.44 -15.24
CA ALA A 15 -29.27 8.72 -15.58
C ALA A 15 -29.33 9.80 -16.67
N ALA A 16 -29.97 9.49 -17.80
CA ALA A 16 -30.20 10.43 -18.89
C ALA A 16 -31.54 11.15 -18.69
N ALA A 17 -31.51 12.49 -18.66
CA ALA A 17 -32.52 13.43 -19.18
C ALA A 17 -32.06 14.89 -18.98
N PRO A 18 -32.58 15.89 -19.71
CA PRO A 18 -32.68 16.00 -21.17
C PRO A 18 -32.02 17.30 -21.71
N GLU A 19 -31.85 17.31 -23.04
CA GLU A 19 -31.72 18.45 -23.98
C GLU A 19 -31.18 19.81 -23.52
N GLY A 20 -30.03 20.17 -24.10
CA GLY A 20 -29.51 21.54 -24.13
C GLY A 20 -28.19 21.57 -24.89
N ALA A 21 -28.23 21.51 -26.23
CA ALA A 21 -27.05 21.68 -27.08
C ALA A 21 -26.41 23.07 -26.86
N PRO A 22 -25.08 23.13 -26.86
CA PRO A 22 -24.43 23.72 -28.02
C PRO A 22 -23.30 22.85 -28.58
N ALA A 23 -23.01 23.12 -29.84
CA ALA A 23 -22.09 22.40 -30.72
C ALA A 23 -20.71 22.16 -30.09
N VAL A 24 -20.26 20.90 -30.12
CA VAL A 24 -18.87 20.51 -29.84
C VAL A 24 -18.26 19.99 -31.14
N GLU A 25 -17.13 20.59 -31.47
CA GLU A 25 -16.18 20.29 -32.55
C GLU A 25 -15.89 18.78 -32.68
N PRO A 26 -15.50 18.29 -33.88
CA PRO A 26 -15.30 16.87 -34.11
C PRO A 26 -14.23 16.30 -33.17
N ALA A 27 -14.67 15.38 -32.32
CA ALA A 27 -13.86 14.64 -31.38
C ALA A 27 -12.68 13.98 -32.10
N ALA A 28 -11.47 14.32 -31.64
CA ALA A 28 -10.25 13.62 -31.97
C ALA A 28 -10.44 12.11 -31.78
N GLU A 29 -9.96 11.34 -32.77
CA GLU A 29 -9.99 9.87 -32.82
C GLU A 29 -9.61 9.25 -31.47
N ALA A 30 -10.64 8.80 -30.73
CA ALA A 30 -10.45 7.94 -29.59
C ALA A 30 -9.95 6.58 -30.12
N LYS A 31 -8.63 6.37 -30.04
CA LYS A 31 -7.99 5.08 -30.36
C LYS A 31 -8.74 3.97 -29.63
N ALA A 32 -9.26 2.99 -30.39
CA ALA A 32 -9.99 1.86 -29.86
C ALA A 32 -9.17 1.15 -28.75
N PRO A 33 -9.80 0.70 -27.64
CA PRO A 33 -9.08 0.05 -26.56
C PRO A 33 -8.44 -1.25 -27.07
N VAL A 34 -7.11 -1.31 -27.01
CA VAL A 34 -6.35 -2.50 -27.39
C VAL A 34 -6.55 -3.56 -26.31
N THR A 35 -7.38 -4.57 -26.60
CA THR A 35 -7.59 -5.72 -25.72
C THR A 35 -6.53 -6.79 -26.01
N ARG A 36 -5.66 -7.08 -25.03
CA ARG A 36 -4.71 -8.20 -25.05
C ARG A 36 -5.25 -9.36 -24.22
N ARG A 37 -5.04 -10.61 -24.67
CA ARG A 37 -5.27 -11.80 -23.85
C ARG A 37 -4.18 -11.89 -22.77
N VAL A 38 -4.59 -11.95 -21.51
CA VAL A 38 -3.71 -12.02 -20.33
C VAL A 38 -4.07 -13.29 -19.58
N THR A 39 -3.08 -14.02 -19.08
CA THR A 39 -3.32 -15.24 -18.29
C THR A 39 -3.68 -14.89 -16.85
N LEU A 40 -4.33 -15.82 -16.13
CA LEU A 40 -4.62 -15.67 -14.70
C LEU A 40 -3.35 -15.50 -13.86
N GLU A 41 -2.25 -16.14 -14.27
CA GLU A 41 -0.96 -16.05 -13.61
C GLU A 41 -0.31 -14.68 -13.81
N GLU A 42 -0.37 -14.13 -15.03
CA GLU A 42 0.08 -12.76 -15.32
C GLU A 42 -0.72 -11.72 -14.53
N LEU A 43 -2.04 -11.90 -14.36
CA LEU A 43 -2.87 -11.01 -13.54
C LEU A 43 -2.51 -11.09 -12.05
N ARG A 44 -2.23 -12.30 -11.54
CA ARG A 44 -1.75 -12.50 -10.15
C ARG A 44 -0.37 -11.90 -9.94
N GLY A 45 0.54 -12.04 -10.92
CA GLY A 45 1.86 -11.42 -10.91
C GLY A 45 1.77 -9.90 -10.79
N ARG A 46 0.99 -9.27 -11.68
CA ARG A 46 0.74 -7.82 -11.65
C ARG A 46 0.10 -7.35 -10.35
N ALA A 47 -0.84 -8.12 -9.79
CA ALA A 47 -1.45 -7.78 -8.51
C ALA A 47 -0.46 -7.86 -7.34
N ARG A 48 0.55 -8.75 -7.41
CA ARG A 48 1.65 -8.82 -6.44
C ARG A 48 2.61 -7.65 -6.60
N GLU A 49 3.01 -7.35 -7.84
CA GLU A 49 3.89 -6.22 -8.17
C GLU A 49 3.27 -4.89 -7.74
N ALA A 50 2.02 -4.64 -8.11
CA ALA A 50 1.29 -3.44 -7.70
C ALA A 50 1.15 -3.33 -6.17
N ARG A 51 0.96 -4.45 -5.47
CA ARG A 51 1.02 -4.46 -3.99
C ARG A 51 2.41 -4.08 -3.52
N GLN A 52 3.46 -4.68 -4.05
CA GLN A 52 4.85 -4.46 -3.65
C GLN A 52 5.29 -3.01 -3.89
N GLU A 53 4.90 -2.41 -5.01
CA GLU A 53 5.08 -0.98 -5.29
C GLU A 53 4.30 -0.11 -4.30
N SER A 54 3.05 -0.50 -3.96
CA SER A 54 2.27 0.15 -2.91
C SER A 54 2.84 -0.04 -1.50
N LEU A 55 3.83 -0.92 -1.30
CA LEU A 55 4.58 -1.07 -0.04
C LEU A 55 5.87 -0.24 -0.03
N GLN A 56 6.33 0.22 -1.21
CA GLN A 56 7.55 1.01 -1.39
C GLN A 56 7.27 2.50 -1.68
N GLY A 57 6.00 2.90 -1.69
CA GLY A 57 5.59 4.27 -1.99
C GLY A 57 6.39 5.31 -1.21
N ASP A 58 6.83 6.35 -1.92
CA ASP A 58 7.65 7.41 -1.36
C ASP A 58 6.87 8.17 -0.28
N LEU A 59 7.28 7.97 0.97
CA LEU A 59 6.69 8.66 2.12
C LEU A 59 7.14 10.13 2.20
N GLY A 60 8.10 10.57 1.38
CA GLY A 60 8.68 11.90 1.46
C GLY A 60 9.66 12.06 2.62
N LEU A 61 10.14 10.94 3.19
CA LEU A 61 11.09 10.98 4.31
C LEU A 61 12.48 11.49 3.90
N GLN A 62 12.79 11.45 2.61
CA GLN A 62 14.07 11.91 2.05
C GLN A 62 13.97 13.31 1.42
N THR A 63 12.82 13.97 1.54
CA THR A 63 12.62 15.31 0.99
C THR A 63 13.47 16.31 1.77
N SER A 64 14.32 17.05 1.08
CA SER A 64 15.17 18.05 1.72
C SER A 64 14.36 19.30 2.13
N PRO A 65 14.82 20.07 3.13
CA PRO A 65 14.17 21.33 3.52
C PRO A 65 13.97 22.30 2.33
N GLU A 66 14.92 22.37 1.40
CA GLU A 66 14.84 23.24 0.21
C GLU A 66 13.71 22.83 -0.71
N GLU A 67 13.47 21.53 -0.85
CA GLU A 67 12.34 21.00 -1.61
C GLU A 67 11.02 21.30 -0.90
N VAL A 68 10.97 21.19 0.45
CA VAL A 68 9.80 21.58 1.25
C VAL A 68 9.46 23.06 1.08
N TYR A 69 10.47 23.94 1.09
CA TYR A 69 10.29 25.37 0.86
C TYR A 69 9.72 25.64 -0.55
N ARG A 70 10.29 24.99 -1.57
CA ARG A 70 9.83 25.13 -2.96
C ARG A 70 8.38 24.67 -3.12
N GLN A 71 8.01 23.52 -2.55
CA GLN A 71 6.65 22.99 -2.57
C GLN A 71 5.66 23.89 -1.82
N SER A 72 6.14 24.62 -0.81
CA SER A 72 5.35 25.58 -0.04
C SER A 72 5.29 26.97 -0.68
N GLY A 73 5.89 27.15 -1.87
CA GLY A 73 5.93 28.43 -2.58
C GLY A 73 6.82 29.48 -1.90
N ILE A 74 7.75 29.08 -1.04
CA ILE A 74 8.71 29.97 -0.41
C ILE A 74 9.88 30.17 -1.38
N GLU A 75 9.94 31.36 -1.96
CA GLU A 75 11.04 31.78 -2.82
C GLU A 75 12.25 32.26 -2.02
N GLU A 76 13.38 32.49 -2.71
CA GLU A 76 14.52 33.13 -2.08
C GLU A 76 14.27 34.63 -1.90
N PRO A 77 14.67 35.22 -0.75
CA PRO A 77 14.53 36.65 -0.53
C PRO A 77 15.31 37.45 -1.58
N GLN A 78 14.75 38.57 -2.07
CA GLN A 78 15.39 39.41 -3.10
C GLN A 78 16.77 39.95 -2.68
N HIS A 79 17.00 40.11 -1.38
CA HIS A 79 18.27 40.56 -0.83
C HIS A 79 19.32 39.43 -0.73
N GLY A 80 18.97 38.18 -1.02
CA GLY A 80 19.90 37.03 -1.05
C GLY A 80 20.42 36.57 0.32
N PHE A 81 19.91 37.13 1.41
CA PHE A 81 20.26 36.73 2.78
C PHE A 81 19.15 35.92 3.41
N ARG A 82 19.53 34.89 4.17
CA ARG A 82 18.65 34.02 4.95
C ARG A 82 19.31 33.70 6.29
N LEU A 83 18.54 33.33 7.32
CA LEU A 83 19.10 33.02 8.64
C LEU A 83 20.03 31.81 8.64
N ASP A 84 19.75 30.78 7.84
CA ASP A 84 20.63 29.61 7.65
C ASP A 84 22.00 30.05 7.10
N ARG A 85 22.01 30.93 6.10
CA ARG A 85 23.23 31.49 5.51
C ARG A 85 24.02 32.35 6.50
N LEU A 86 23.34 33.11 7.35
CA LEU A 86 23.99 33.86 8.43
C LEU A 86 24.61 32.92 9.48
N GLY A 87 23.95 31.81 9.81
CA GLY A 87 24.50 30.77 10.68
C GLY A 87 25.69 30.03 10.08
N GLU A 88 25.72 29.84 8.76
CA GLU A 88 26.90 29.36 8.03
C GLU A 88 28.06 30.35 8.10
N LEU A 89 27.81 31.63 7.83
CA LEU A 89 28.82 32.69 7.90
C LEU A 89 29.50 32.74 9.27
N LEU A 90 28.72 32.67 10.36
CA LEU A 90 29.27 32.66 11.72
C LEU A 90 30.15 31.42 11.98
N ARG A 91 29.75 30.25 11.46
CA ARG A 91 30.53 29.01 11.54
C ARG A 91 31.82 29.10 10.74
N GLU A 92 31.75 29.60 9.50
CA GLU A 92 32.92 29.83 8.62
C GLU A 92 33.93 30.77 9.27
N LYS A 93 33.46 31.81 9.98
CA LYS A 93 34.30 32.76 10.71
C LYS A 93 34.77 32.26 12.08
N GLY A 94 34.32 31.08 12.53
CA GLY A 94 34.67 30.53 13.84
C GLY A 94 34.14 31.35 15.03
N ILE A 95 33.09 32.13 14.84
CA ILE A 95 32.54 33.02 15.87
C ILE A 95 31.50 32.24 16.70
N GLY A 96 31.92 31.80 17.88
CA GLY A 96 31.04 31.07 18.83
C GLY A 96 30.49 31.92 19.97
N ASN A 97 31.09 33.09 20.26
CA ASN A 97 30.62 33.96 21.34
C ASN A 97 29.35 34.72 20.90
N PRO A 98 28.23 34.66 21.65
CA PRO A 98 26.99 35.37 21.32
C PRO A 98 27.13 36.87 21.10
N GLU A 99 27.96 37.58 21.88
CA GLU A 99 28.15 39.03 21.70
C GLU A 99 28.88 39.34 20.39
N ALA A 100 29.93 38.57 20.08
CA ALA A 100 30.68 38.71 18.84
C ALA A 100 29.83 38.33 17.62
N ALA A 101 29.02 37.27 17.74
CA ALA A 101 28.08 36.87 16.69
C ALA A 101 27.04 37.96 16.44
N ARG A 102 26.47 38.55 17.49
CA ARG A 102 25.51 39.66 17.36
C ARG A 102 26.13 40.88 16.67
N ALA A 103 27.34 41.27 17.07
CA ALA A 103 28.04 42.39 16.45
C ALA A 103 28.32 42.13 14.96
N GLU A 104 28.80 40.94 14.63
CA GLU A 104 29.08 40.52 13.25
C GLU A 104 27.82 40.52 12.39
N LEU A 105 26.71 39.95 12.89
CA LEU A 105 25.44 39.93 12.16
C LEU A 105 24.92 41.34 11.91
N VAL A 106 24.94 42.22 12.91
CA VAL A 106 24.49 43.61 12.74
C VAL A 106 25.33 44.33 11.68
N MET A 107 26.65 44.12 11.69
CA MET A 107 27.56 44.70 10.69
C MET A 107 27.21 44.20 9.28
N VAL A 108 27.11 42.89 9.08
CA VAL A 108 26.79 42.28 7.77
C VAL A 108 25.44 42.75 7.24
N LEU A 109 24.42 42.81 8.11
CA LEU A 109 23.09 43.28 7.72
C LEU A 109 23.08 44.76 7.35
N ALA A 110 23.80 45.60 8.10
CA ALA A 110 23.92 47.02 7.81
C ALA A 110 24.65 47.29 6.49
N GLU A 111 25.75 46.57 6.23
CA GLU A 111 26.52 46.66 4.97
C GLU A 111 25.66 46.32 3.75
N ASN A 112 24.79 45.31 3.88
CA ASN A 112 23.94 44.81 2.80
C ASN A 112 22.55 45.46 2.77
N LYS A 113 22.27 46.42 3.66
CA LYS A 113 20.98 47.12 3.79
C LYS A 113 19.78 46.16 3.92
N VAL A 114 19.97 45.05 4.62
CA VAL A 114 18.95 44.03 4.82
C VAL A 114 18.14 44.39 6.07
N PRO A 115 16.81 44.61 5.96
CA PRO A 115 15.96 44.79 7.13
C PRO A 115 15.93 43.53 7.98
N LEU A 116 15.96 43.69 9.31
CA LEU A 116 15.90 42.54 10.22
C LEU A 116 14.52 41.87 10.15
N GLU A 117 13.48 42.67 9.99
CA GLU A 117 12.09 42.24 9.93
C GLU A 117 11.86 41.27 8.76
N THR A 118 12.44 41.55 7.60
CA THR A 118 12.29 40.68 6.41
C THR A 118 12.97 39.32 6.60
N LEU A 119 14.08 39.27 7.32
CA LEU A 119 14.76 38.01 7.66
C LEU A 119 13.98 37.19 8.68
N LEU A 120 13.39 37.84 9.68
CA LEU A 120 12.57 37.17 10.68
C LEU A 120 11.27 36.63 10.06
N ASP A 121 10.63 37.40 9.18
CA ASP A 121 9.44 36.97 8.44
C ASP A 121 9.74 35.77 7.52
N ASP A 122 10.87 35.79 6.78
CA ASP A 122 11.30 34.65 5.95
C ASP A 122 11.55 33.40 6.81
N ALA A 123 12.24 33.55 7.93
CA ALA A 123 12.51 32.47 8.86
C ALA A 123 11.22 31.86 9.43
N GLN A 124 10.28 32.70 9.87
CA GLN A 124 9.00 32.24 10.40
C GLN A 124 8.18 31.48 9.34
N ARG A 125 8.19 31.94 8.08
CA ARG A 125 7.52 31.24 6.97
C ARG A 125 8.14 29.88 6.70
N ARG A 126 9.47 29.79 6.69
CA ARG A 126 10.21 28.53 6.49
C ARG A 126 9.93 27.54 7.62
N ASP A 127 9.98 28.00 8.86
CA ASP A 127 9.67 27.21 10.05
C ASP A 127 8.24 26.65 9.98
N SER A 128 7.25 27.52 9.71
CA SER A 128 5.86 27.10 9.53
C SER A 128 5.67 26.10 8.38
N ALA A 129 6.46 26.21 7.30
CA ALA A 129 6.42 25.27 6.19
C ALA A 129 7.00 23.90 6.56
N LEU A 130 8.07 23.87 7.35
CA LEU A 130 8.64 22.62 7.88
C LEU A 130 7.67 21.94 8.84
N ASP A 131 7.09 22.68 9.79
CA ASP A 131 6.10 22.15 10.74
C ASP A 131 4.90 21.55 10.00
N SER A 132 4.35 22.31 9.04
CA SER A 132 3.23 21.83 8.22
C SER A 132 3.59 20.59 7.40
N TYR A 133 4.84 20.49 6.95
CA TYR A 133 5.33 19.31 6.23
C TYR A 133 5.47 18.11 7.16
N GLU A 134 6.04 18.31 8.36
CA GLU A 134 6.18 17.29 9.38
C GLU A 134 4.82 16.72 9.78
N GLU A 135 3.82 17.57 10.04
CA GLU A 135 2.46 17.13 10.37
C GLU A 135 1.88 16.21 9.29
N ARG A 136 2.01 16.60 8.01
CA ARG A 136 1.56 15.79 6.87
C ARG A 136 2.33 14.48 6.76
N LEU A 137 3.63 14.52 7.00
CA LEU A 137 4.52 13.36 6.95
C LEU A 137 4.16 12.36 8.06
N VAL A 138 3.99 12.82 9.29
CA VAL A 138 3.57 12.02 10.45
C VAL A 138 2.23 11.36 10.17
N GLN A 139 1.26 12.12 9.63
CA GLN A 139 -0.05 11.58 9.29
C GLN A 139 0.05 10.52 8.18
N ARG A 140 0.83 10.77 7.12
CA ARG A 140 1.07 9.81 6.04
C ARG A 140 1.68 8.51 6.56
N VAL A 141 2.71 8.60 7.40
CA VAL A 141 3.37 7.44 8.03
C VAL A 141 2.40 6.66 8.90
N LYS A 142 1.55 7.35 9.67
CA LYS A 142 0.53 6.73 10.52
C LYS A 142 -0.50 5.97 9.69
N ASP A 143 -1.00 6.56 8.61
CA ASP A 143 -1.98 5.94 7.72
C ASP A 143 -1.40 4.71 7.03
N TRP A 144 -0.16 4.84 6.54
CA TRP A 144 0.60 3.72 5.98
C TRP A 144 0.78 2.57 6.96
N ARG A 145 1.23 2.87 8.18
CA ARG A 145 1.38 1.87 9.24
C ARG A 145 0.05 1.20 9.58
N SER A 146 -1.04 1.96 9.65
CA SER A 146 -2.37 1.40 9.91
C SER A 146 -2.81 0.45 8.79
N GLY A 147 -2.63 0.86 7.52
CA GLY A 147 -2.93 0.03 6.36
C GLY A 147 -2.15 -1.29 6.37
N PHE A 148 -0.85 -1.24 6.66
CA PHE A 148 -0.04 -2.45 6.82
C PHE A 148 -0.51 -3.35 7.96
N GLN A 149 -0.82 -2.78 9.13
CA GLN A 149 -1.32 -3.56 10.26
C GLN A 149 -2.63 -4.28 9.92
N GLN A 150 -3.55 -3.61 9.22
CA GLN A 150 -4.78 -4.22 8.74
C GLN A 150 -4.52 -5.36 7.76
N GLN A 151 -3.62 -5.17 6.80
CA GLN A 151 -3.23 -6.21 5.84
C GLN A 151 -2.60 -7.42 6.54
N VAL A 152 -1.71 -7.21 7.50
CA VAL A 152 -1.11 -8.29 8.30
C VAL A 152 -2.17 -9.06 9.08
N GLN A 153 -3.15 -8.37 9.67
CA GLN A 153 -4.25 -9.03 10.38
C GLN A 153 -5.14 -9.85 9.43
N ALA A 154 -5.44 -9.33 8.24
CA ALA A 154 -6.19 -10.06 7.22
C ALA A 154 -5.45 -11.33 6.78
N LEU A 155 -4.15 -11.23 6.51
CA LEU A 155 -3.30 -12.37 6.14
C LEU A 155 -3.23 -13.42 7.26
N ARG A 156 -3.15 -13.00 8.53
CA ARG A 156 -3.16 -13.91 9.68
C ARG A 156 -4.47 -14.69 9.79
N ARG A 157 -5.61 -14.04 9.54
CA ARG A 157 -6.93 -14.72 9.54
C ARG A 157 -7.01 -15.76 8.42
N GLN A 158 -6.59 -15.40 7.21
CA GLN A 158 -6.53 -16.34 6.08
C GLN A 158 -5.62 -17.53 6.37
N ALA A 159 -4.46 -17.30 6.98
CA ALA A 159 -3.57 -18.37 7.38
C ALA A 159 -4.21 -19.33 8.41
N ALA A 160 -4.94 -18.79 9.38
CA ALA A 160 -5.66 -19.60 10.38
C ALA A 160 -6.77 -20.44 9.75
N GLU A 161 -7.56 -19.86 8.84
CA GLU A 161 -8.61 -20.58 8.10
C GLU A 161 -8.03 -21.74 7.27
N LEU A 162 -6.92 -21.48 6.56
CA LEU A 162 -6.23 -22.50 5.77
C LEU A 162 -5.63 -23.62 6.63
N MET A 163 -5.12 -23.28 7.82
CA MET A 163 -4.62 -24.28 8.77
C MET A 163 -5.75 -25.18 9.29
N GLU A 164 -6.90 -24.61 9.61
CA GLU A 164 -8.07 -25.38 10.05
C GLU A 164 -8.58 -26.29 8.91
N GLU A 165 -8.63 -25.80 7.68
CA GLU A 165 -9.01 -26.60 6.51
C GLU A 165 -8.04 -27.76 6.27
N ALA A 166 -6.73 -27.51 6.36
CA ALA A 166 -5.71 -28.55 6.24
C ALA A 166 -5.89 -29.65 7.30
N GLU A 167 -6.11 -29.27 8.56
CA GLU A 167 -6.34 -30.24 9.64
C GLU A 167 -7.60 -31.09 9.39
N ARG A 168 -8.70 -30.47 8.94
CA ARG A 168 -9.93 -31.19 8.59
C ARG A 168 -9.71 -32.20 7.46
N LEU A 169 -8.91 -31.83 6.45
CA LEU A 169 -8.58 -32.71 5.34
C LEU A 169 -7.72 -33.90 5.80
N GLU A 170 -6.73 -33.66 6.66
CA GLU A 170 -5.90 -34.72 7.25
C GLU A 170 -6.71 -35.71 8.08
N GLN A 171 -7.63 -35.20 8.92
CA GLN A 171 -8.55 -36.05 9.69
C GLN A 171 -9.47 -36.86 8.77
N SER A 172 -9.94 -36.26 7.68
CA SER A 172 -10.79 -36.94 6.68
C SER A 172 -10.02 -38.04 5.95
N ALA A 173 -8.78 -37.78 5.54
CA ALA A 173 -7.90 -38.78 4.93
C ALA A 173 -7.69 -39.97 5.87
N THR A 174 -7.35 -39.69 7.14
CA THR A 174 -7.18 -40.71 8.18
C THR A 174 -8.44 -41.56 8.36
N ARG A 175 -9.64 -40.94 8.28
CA ARG A 175 -10.91 -41.66 8.39
C ARG A 175 -11.15 -42.57 7.19
N VAL A 176 -10.84 -42.11 5.97
CA VAL A 176 -10.97 -42.91 4.76
C VAL A 176 -10.01 -44.11 4.79
N ASP A 177 -8.79 -43.92 5.26
CA ASP A 177 -7.81 -45.01 5.40
C ASP A 177 -8.33 -46.10 6.36
N LYS A 178 -8.89 -45.71 7.51
CA LYS A 178 -9.53 -46.65 8.45
C LYS A 178 -10.70 -47.39 7.80
N GLN A 179 -11.57 -46.69 7.07
CA GLN A 179 -12.69 -47.32 6.38
C GLN A 179 -12.23 -48.34 5.33
N LEU A 180 -11.15 -48.04 4.61
CA LEU A 180 -10.54 -48.96 3.65
C LEU A 180 -9.98 -50.21 4.35
N GLU A 181 -9.30 -50.03 5.49
CA GLU A 181 -8.78 -51.15 6.29
C GLU A 181 -9.91 -52.06 6.81
N ASP A 182 -10.98 -51.47 7.36
CA ASP A 182 -12.16 -52.20 7.83
C ASP A 182 -12.84 -52.98 6.69
N TRP A 183 -12.94 -52.36 5.51
CA TRP A 183 -13.47 -53.05 4.33
C TRP A 183 -12.57 -54.21 3.89
N ARG A 184 -11.25 -54.02 3.86
CA ARG A 184 -10.28 -55.09 3.53
C ARG A 184 -10.32 -56.25 4.52
N SER A 185 -10.58 -55.97 5.79
CA SER A 185 -10.77 -57.00 6.83
C SER A 185 -12.04 -57.83 6.56
N ARG A 186 -13.17 -57.15 6.35
CA ARG A 186 -14.45 -57.83 6.01
C ARG A 186 -14.37 -58.63 4.72
N LYS A 187 -13.68 -58.09 3.70
CA LYS A 187 -13.44 -58.79 2.45
C LYS A 187 -12.70 -60.11 2.68
N ARG A 188 -11.58 -60.09 3.41
CA ARG A 188 -10.80 -61.29 3.72
C ARG A 188 -11.63 -62.35 4.46
N ALA A 189 -12.37 -61.94 5.49
CA ALA A 189 -13.25 -62.86 6.21
C ALA A 189 -14.32 -63.51 5.31
N ALA A 190 -14.87 -62.75 4.35
CA ALA A 190 -15.81 -63.30 3.38
C ALA A 190 -15.14 -64.25 2.38
N GLU A 191 -13.92 -63.94 1.94
CA GLU A 191 -13.12 -64.82 1.07
C GLU A 191 -12.78 -66.15 1.78
N ASP A 192 -12.34 -66.09 3.03
CA ASP A 192 -12.02 -67.27 3.86
C ASP A 192 -13.25 -68.19 4.04
N GLU A 193 -14.43 -67.60 4.27
CA GLU A 193 -15.68 -68.35 4.41
C GLU A 193 -16.09 -69.01 3.09
N LEU A 194 -15.97 -68.29 1.96
CA LEU A 194 -16.24 -68.85 0.64
C LEU A 194 -15.27 -70.01 0.31
N GLU A 195 -13.99 -69.88 0.65
CA GLU A 195 -13.02 -70.95 0.48
C GLU A 195 -13.39 -72.18 1.30
N ARG A 196 -13.72 -72.00 2.58
CA ARG A 196 -14.18 -73.08 3.47
C ARG A 196 -15.41 -73.80 2.91
N LEU A 197 -16.42 -73.05 2.48
CA LEU A 197 -17.64 -73.63 1.89
C LEU A 197 -17.33 -74.38 0.59
N GLY A 198 -16.43 -73.84 -0.25
CA GLY A 198 -15.96 -74.50 -1.46
C GLY A 198 -15.25 -75.83 -1.17
N GLN A 199 -14.40 -75.88 -0.15
CA GLN A 199 -13.72 -77.11 0.27
C GLN A 199 -14.72 -78.19 0.71
N LEU A 200 -15.74 -77.83 1.51
CA LEU A 200 -16.78 -78.76 1.96
C LEU A 200 -17.59 -79.36 0.79
N LEU A 201 -17.84 -78.58 -0.27
CA LEU A 201 -18.54 -79.07 -1.45
C LEU A 201 -17.67 -80.01 -2.33
N MET A 202 -16.35 -79.93 -2.20
CA MET A 202 -15.39 -80.71 -2.99
C MET A 202 -14.95 -82.00 -2.29
N GLU A 203 -15.28 -82.20 -1.01
CA GLU A 203 -15.04 -83.48 -0.34
C GLU A 203 -16.01 -84.55 -0.88
N PRO A 204 -15.53 -85.68 -1.44
CA PRO A 204 -16.39 -86.73 -1.94
C PRO A 204 -17.14 -87.36 -0.75
N THR A 205 -18.47 -87.35 -0.81
CA THR A 205 -19.32 -88.19 0.05
C THR A 205 -18.87 -89.64 -0.09
N ARG A 206 -18.20 -90.15 0.94
CA ARG A 206 -17.83 -91.56 1.07
C ARG A 206 -19.04 -92.43 1.38
#